data_AF-A0A4U3ADX5-F1
#
_entry.id   AF-A0A4U3ADX5-F1
#
_cell.length_a   1.000
_cell.length_b   1.000
_cell.length_c   1.000
_cell.angle_alpha   90.00
_cell.angle_beta   90.00
_cell.angle_gamma   90.00
#
_symmetry.space_group_name_H-M   'P 1'
#
loop_
_entity.id
_entity.type
_entity.pdbx_description
1 polymer ?
#
loop_
_entity_poly.entity_id
_entity_poly.type
_entity_poly.pdbx_seq_one_letter_code
_entity_poly.pdbx_strand_id
1 'polypeptide(L)'
;NTETKDNKNLVNLSKDSKQLKEVYGFYVNWDENSTASLKENIDSLTTLVPEWYHLKADLTIRSEIKPEIVKLAEKNQVKIMPLLTNYTEEASGPDSGLIHKLLNSSNDVKTKFINDLVKQVEKNRFAGINIDFEAVPESDRENLTNFMKELTTVFHQH
;
A
#
# COMPACT_ATOMS: atom_id res chain seq x y z
N ASN A 1 -60.74 -4.07 -27.23
CA ASN A 1 -61.01 -5.46 -26.81
C ASN A 1 -59.97 -6.34 -27.49
N THR A 2 -58.87 -6.73 -26.86
CA THR A 2 -58.76 -7.36 -25.54
C THR A 2 -57.47 -6.96 -24.81
N GLU A 3 -57.60 -6.83 -23.50
CA GLU A 3 -56.54 -6.56 -22.52
C GLU A 3 -55.61 -7.76 -22.27
N THR A 4 -54.48 -7.41 -21.66
CA THR A 4 -53.61 -8.16 -20.73
C THR A 4 -52.82 -9.38 -21.23
N LYS A 5 -51.49 -9.25 -21.17
CA LYS A 5 -50.70 -9.82 -20.06
C LYS A 5 -49.30 -9.20 -19.99
N ASP A 6 -49.03 -8.56 -18.85
CA ASP A 6 -47.73 -8.14 -18.37
C ASP A 6 -46.68 -9.25 -18.51
N ASN A 7 -45.55 -8.94 -19.13
CA ASN A 7 -44.34 -9.76 -19.07
C ASN A 7 -43.22 -8.97 -18.40
N LYS A 8 -43.45 -8.57 -17.14
CA LYS A 8 -42.40 -8.15 -16.22
C LYS A 8 -41.77 -9.41 -15.63
N ASN A 9 -40.73 -9.94 -16.27
CA ASN A 9 -39.86 -10.92 -15.64
C ASN A 9 -38.52 -11.01 -16.38
N LEU A 10 -37.59 -10.12 -16.06
CA LEU A 10 -36.14 -10.37 -16.08
C LEU A 10 -35.46 -9.40 -15.09
N VAL A 11 -35.81 -9.53 -13.81
CA VAL A 11 -34.92 -9.13 -12.71
C VAL A 11 -34.55 -10.41 -11.99
N ASN A 12 -33.47 -11.06 -12.42
CA ASN A 12 -32.71 -11.94 -11.54
C ASN A 12 -31.30 -12.19 -12.08
N LEU A 13 -30.42 -11.22 -11.88
CA LEU A 13 -28.97 -11.46 -11.83
C LEU A 13 -28.52 -11.13 -10.40
N SER A 14 -28.65 -12.15 -9.54
CA SER A 14 -27.83 -12.41 -8.36
C SER A 14 -27.20 -11.20 -7.66
N LYS A 15 -27.99 -10.51 -6.83
CA LYS A 15 -27.46 -9.77 -5.67
C LYS A 15 -27.13 -10.78 -4.57
N ASP A 16 -26.02 -11.51 -4.70
CA ASP A 16 -25.44 -12.26 -3.58
C ASP A 16 -23.93 -12.48 -3.72
N SER A 17 -23.21 -11.46 -4.21
CA SER A 17 -21.77 -11.38 -3.96
C SER A 17 -21.60 -10.93 -2.50
N LYS A 18 -21.61 -11.88 -1.56
CA LYS A 18 -21.16 -11.64 -0.20
C LYS A 18 -19.76 -11.02 -0.30
N GLN A 19 -19.64 -9.72 -0.02
CA GLN A 19 -18.37 -9.00 -0.17
C GLN A 19 -17.31 -9.76 0.64
N LEU A 20 -16.28 -10.25 -0.04
CA LEU A 20 -15.18 -10.95 0.60
C LEU A 20 -14.59 -9.98 1.65
N LYS A 21 -14.51 -10.42 2.90
CA LYS A 21 -13.91 -9.61 3.96
C LYS A 21 -12.41 -9.54 3.69
N GLU A 22 -11.88 -8.31 3.61
CA GLU A 22 -10.44 -8.09 3.57
C GLU A 22 -9.89 -8.01 5.00
N VAL A 23 -8.80 -8.72 5.24
CA VAL A 23 -8.08 -8.76 6.52
C VAL A 23 -6.62 -8.44 6.26
N TYR A 24 -6.17 -7.32 6.82
CA TYR A 24 -4.82 -6.82 6.66
C TYR A 24 -4.01 -7.13 7.93
N GLY A 25 -2.83 -7.73 7.77
CA GLY A 25 -1.87 -7.96 8.84
C GLY A 25 -0.62 -7.11 8.64
N PHE A 26 -0.20 -6.37 9.66
CA PHE A 26 1.03 -5.58 9.62
C PHE A 26 2.21 -6.41 10.12
N TYR A 27 3.37 -6.24 9.48
CA TYR A 27 4.57 -7.05 9.72
C TYR A 27 5.83 -6.19 9.72
N VAL A 28 6.76 -6.50 10.63
CA VAL A 28 8.07 -5.85 10.70
C VAL A 28 9.19 -6.90 10.71
N ASN A 29 10.32 -6.57 10.10
CA ASN A 29 11.46 -7.50 9.98
C ASN A 29 12.21 -7.71 11.30
N TRP A 30 12.25 -6.68 12.14
CA TRP A 30 13.15 -6.58 13.30
C TRP A 30 12.63 -7.29 14.56
N ASP A 31 11.33 -7.59 14.63
CA ASP A 31 10.73 -8.35 15.74
C ASP A 31 10.51 -9.81 15.35
N GLU A 32 11.21 -10.73 16.02
CA GLU A 32 11.04 -12.17 15.82
C GLU A 32 9.60 -12.62 16.10
N ASN A 33 8.91 -11.96 17.04
CA ASN A 33 7.51 -12.25 17.34
C ASN A 33 6.60 -11.89 16.17
N SER A 34 6.94 -10.88 15.37
CA SER A 34 6.21 -10.54 14.14
C SER A 34 6.26 -11.69 13.13
N THR A 35 7.44 -12.32 13.00
CA THR A 35 7.62 -13.49 12.11
C THR A 35 6.92 -14.74 12.64
N ALA A 36 7.00 -14.99 13.94
CA ALA A 36 6.30 -16.12 14.57
C ALA A 36 4.78 -15.99 14.42
N SER A 37 4.23 -14.83 14.82
CA SER A 37 2.80 -14.53 14.73
C SER A 37 2.29 -14.60 13.29
N LEU A 38 3.03 -14.05 12.31
CA LEU A 38 2.66 -14.15 10.91
C LEU A 38 2.54 -15.62 10.46
N LYS A 39 3.52 -16.46 10.77
CA LYS A 39 3.50 -17.89 10.38
C LYS A 39 2.30 -18.63 10.97
N GLU A 40 1.91 -18.29 12.20
CA GLU A 40 0.77 -18.91 12.89
C GLU A 40 -0.59 -18.45 12.34
N ASN A 41 -0.67 -17.21 11.84
CA ASN A 41 -1.95 -16.56 11.53
C ASN A 41 -2.15 -16.22 10.04
N ILE A 42 -1.18 -16.50 9.16
CA ILE A 42 -1.22 -16.06 7.76
C ILE A 42 -2.47 -16.53 6.99
N ASP A 43 -2.99 -17.71 7.31
CA ASP A 43 -4.20 -18.27 6.69
C ASP A 43 -5.47 -17.45 6.99
N SER A 44 -5.41 -16.56 7.98
CA SER A 44 -6.51 -15.64 8.32
C SER A 44 -6.41 -14.30 7.59
N LEU A 45 -5.32 -14.05 6.85
CA LEU A 45 -5.07 -12.77 6.18
C LEU A 45 -5.46 -12.84 4.70
N THR A 46 -5.97 -11.71 4.17
CA THR A 46 -6.06 -11.52 2.72
C THR A 46 -4.86 -10.76 2.18
N THR A 47 -4.30 -9.85 2.99
CA THR A 47 -3.19 -8.98 2.61
C THR A 47 -2.21 -8.82 3.76
N LEU A 48 -0.93 -8.98 3.46
CA LEU A 48 0.19 -8.64 4.34
C LEU A 48 0.69 -7.24 4.02
N VAL A 49 0.89 -6.42 5.05
CA VAL A 49 1.41 -5.05 4.97
C VAL A 49 2.75 -4.98 5.70
N PRO A 50 3.85 -5.36 5.03
CA PRO A 50 5.17 -5.33 5.65
C PRO A 50 5.80 -3.93 5.57
N GLU A 51 6.39 -3.46 6.66
CA GLU A 51 7.25 -2.27 6.69
C GLU A 51 8.58 -2.58 5.97
N TRP A 52 8.61 -2.37 4.66
CA TRP A 52 9.76 -2.74 3.82
C TRP A 52 10.34 -1.57 3.04
N TYR A 53 9.60 -0.47 2.87
CA TYR A 53 10.10 0.68 2.14
C TYR A 53 10.30 1.87 3.09
N HIS A 54 11.48 2.47 3.01
CA HIS A 54 11.82 3.64 3.82
C HIS A 54 12.26 4.77 2.89
N LEU A 55 11.74 5.96 3.14
CA LEU A 55 12.23 7.19 2.53
C LEU A 55 13.65 7.47 3.06
N LYS A 56 14.60 7.70 2.16
CA LYS A 56 15.97 8.10 2.53
C LYS A 56 16.18 9.61 2.41
N ALA A 57 17.19 10.12 3.11
CA ALA A 57 17.60 11.53 3.07
C ALA A 57 17.92 12.07 1.66
N ASP A 58 18.31 11.20 0.73
CA ASP A 58 18.57 11.51 -0.69
C ASP A 58 17.30 11.49 -1.57
N LEU A 59 16.12 11.36 -0.96
CA LEU A 59 14.82 11.23 -1.64
C LEU A 59 14.74 10.02 -2.57
N THR A 60 15.38 8.92 -2.19
CA THR A 60 15.20 7.62 -2.82
C THR A 60 14.68 6.59 -1.81
N ILE A 61 14.39 5.38 -2.27
CA ILE A 61 13.75 4.33 -1.47
C ILE A 61 14.78 3.31 -1.02
N ARG A 62 14.82 3.02 0.27
CA ARG A 62 15.50 1.83 0.82
C ARG A 62 14.49 0.69 0.89
N SER A 63 14.92 -0.51 0.52
CA SER A 63 14.09 -1.72 0.53
C SER A 63 14.65 -2.75 1.49
N GLU A 64 13.79 -3.30 2.33
CA GLU A 64 14.08 -4.42 3.24
C GLU A 64 13.22 -5.65 2.93
N ILE A 65 12.84 -5.85 1.67
CA ILE A 65 12.06 -7.03 1.27
C ILE A 65 12.74 -8.30 1.76
N LYS A 66 11.97 -9.14 2.45
CA LYS A 66 12.43 -10.40 3.05
C LYS A 66 11.93 -11.59 2.21
N PRO A 67 12.76 -12.21 1.35
CA PRO A 67 12.31 -13.17 0.33
C PRO A 67 11.55 -14.39 0.87
N GLU A 68 11.88 -14.85 2.07
CA GLU A 68 11.19 -15.94 2.76
C GLU A 68 9.75 -15.57 3.16
N ILE A 69 9.50 -14.30 3.49
CA ILE A 69 8.15 -13.80 3.79
C ILE A 69 7.34 -13.64 2.50
N VAL A 70 7.99 -13.21 1.42
CA VAL A 70 7.37 -13.20 0.08
C VAL A 70 6.87 -14.60 -0.30
N LYS A 71 7.75 -15.61 -0.20
CA LYS A 71 7.39 -17.01 -0.47
C LYS A 71 6.30 -17.53 0.45
N LEU A 72 6.30 -17.12 1.72
CA LEU A 72 5.28 -17.52 2.68
C LEU A 72 3.90 -16.95 2.28
N ALA A 73 3.83 -15.69 1.88
CA ALA A 73 2.58 -15.07 1.43
C ALA A 73 2.08 -15.70 0.12
N GLU A 74 2.98 -15.90 -0.86
CA GLU A 74 2.65 -16.56 -2.13
C GLU A 74 2.07 -17.97 -1.91
N LYS A 75 2.72 -18.77 -1.04
CA LYS A 75 2.26 -20.13 -0.72
C LYS A 75 0.84 -20.15 -0.14
N ASN A 76 0.50 -19.16 0.68
CA ASN A 76 -0.80 -19.05 1.34
C ASN A 76 -1.80 -18.16 0.57
N GLN A 77 -1.49 -17.77 -0.67
CA GLN A 77 -2.33 -16.91 -1.51
C GLN A 77 -2.68 -15.56 -0.85
N VAL A 78 -1.78 -15.05 -0.01
CA VAL A 78 -1.90 -13.75 0.65
C VAL A 78 -1.22 -12.69 -0.22
N LYS A 79 -1.94 -11.61 -0.51
CA LYS A 79 -1.38 -10.46 -1.25
C LYS A 79 -0.33 -9.76 -0.39
N ILE A 80 0.68 -9.16 -1.01
CA ILE A 80 1.60 -8.26 -0.29
C ILE A 80 1.35 -6.84 -0.78
N MET A 81 1.20 -5.91 0.16
CA MET A 81 1.11 -4.47 -0.07
C MET A 81 2.10 -3.79 0.89
N PRO A 82 3.37 -3.63 0.50
CA PRO A 82 4.39 -3.07 1.38
C PRO A 82 4.03 -1.65 1.84
N LEU A 83 4.51 -1.30 3.01
CA LEU A 83 4.37 0.02 3.61
C LEU A 83 5.62 0.85 3.33
N LEU A 84 5.42 2.11 2.94
CA LEU A 84 6.44 3.15 2.79
C LEU A 84 6.36 4.13 3.96
N THR A 85 7.42 4.22 4.76
CA THR A 85 7.51 5.08 5.94
C THR A 85 8.56 6.18 5.80
N ASN A 86 8.36 7.29 6.52
CA ASN A 86 9.38 8.31 6.79
C ASN A 86 10.06 8.15 8.17
N TYR A 87 9.91 6.99 8.83
CA TYR A 87 10.69 6.66 10.02
C TYR A 87 12.19 6.57 9.68
N THR A 88 13.02 7.19 10.51
CA THR A 88 14.48 7.09 10.44
C THR A 88 15.06 6.79 11.81
N GLU A 89 16.18 6.05 11.83
CA GLU A 89 16.91 5.78 13.07
C GLU A 89 17.48 7.08 13.66
N GLU A 90 17.91 8.00 12.78
CA GLU A 90 18.47 9.30 13.16
C GLU A 90 17.45 10.18 13.90
N ALA A 91 16.19 10.17 13.46
CA ALA A 91 15.10 10.85 14.17
C ALA A 91 14.54 10.02 15.34
N SER A 92 14.90 8.75 15.45
CA SER A 92 14.33 7.77 16.39
C SER A 92 12.80 7.75 16.32
N GLY A 93 12.25 7.89 15.11
CA GLY A 93 10.85 8.21 14.90
C GLY A 93 10.56 8.64 13.46
N PRO A 94 9.31 9.02 13.16
CA PRO A 94 8.96 9.73 11.94
C PRO A 94 9.78 11.02 11.78
N ASP A 95 10.51 11.12 10.68
CA ASP A 95 11.31 12.31 10.37
C ASP A 95 10.45 13.35 9.63
N SER A 96 10.02 14.36 10.37
CA SER A 96 9.22 15.48 9.87
C SER A 96 9.98 16.31 8.81
N GLY A 97 11.29 16.52 9.01
CA GLY A 97 12.12 17.27 8.09
C GLY A 97 12.33 16.54 6.76
N LEU A 98 12.44 15.21 6.82
CA LEU A 98 12.58 14.38 5.65
C LEU A 98 11.32 14.35 4.79
N ILE A 99 10.14 14.16 5.40
CA ILE A 99 8.89 14.20 4.64
C ILE A 99 8.60 15.59 4.09
N HIS A 100 8.89 16.65 4.87
CA HIS A 100 8.83 18.04 4.40
C HIS A 100 9.66 18.25 3.14
N LYS A 101 10.89 17.73 3.14
CA LYS A 101 11.81 17.81 2.00
C LYS A 101 11.26 17.12 0.75
N LEU A 102 10.65 15.93 0.87
CA LEU A 102 10.04 15.24 -0.26
C LEU A 102 8.86 16.05 -0.83
N LEU A 103 7.94 16.48 0.04
CA LEU A 103 6.70 17.15 -0.36
C LEU A 103 6.95 18.52 -1.02
N ASN A 104 7.97 19.25 -0.56
CA ASN A 104 8.37 20.56 -1.09
C ASN A 104 9.45 20.49 -2.19
N SER A 105 9.87 19.29 -2.60
CA SER A 105 10.81 19.13 -3.72
C SER A 105 10.15 19.50 -5.07
N SER A 106 10.97 19.66 -6.11
CA SER A 106 10.48 19.93 -7.46
C SER A 106 9.58 18.79 -7.95
N ASN A 107 8.68 19.09 -8.88
CA ASN A 107 7.76 18.08 -9.43
C ASN A 107 8.53 16.90 -10.04
N ASP A 108 9.63 17.15 -10.76
CA ASP A 108 10.45 16.07 -11.35
C ASP A 108 11.00 15.10 -10.29
N VAL A 109 11.35 15.59 -9.09
CA VAL A 109 11.83 14.74 -7.99
C VAL A 109 10.70 13.89 -7.43
N LYS A 110 9.51 14.46 -7.21
CA LYS A 110 8.33 13.72 -6.74
C LYS A 110 7.89 12.68 -7.76
N THR A 111 7.78 13.04 -9.03
CA THR A 111 7.44 12.12 -10.13
C THR A 111 8.46 11.00 -10.24
N LYS A 112 9.76 11.30 -10.15
CA LYS A 112 10.81 10.26 -10.15
C LYS A 112 10.65 9.32 -8.96
N PHE A 113 10.44 9.85 -7.76
CA PHE A 113 10.25 9.04 -6.55
C PHE A 113 9.05 8.09 -6.69
N ILE A 114 7.90 8.61 -7.15
CA ILE A 114 6.68 7.82 -7.40
C ILE A 114 6.95 6.71 -8.43
N ASN A 115 7.59 7.04 -9.56
CA ASN A 115 7.91 6.07 -10.60
C ASN A 115 8.88 4.97 -10.10
N ASP A 116 9.85 5.33 -9.27
CA ASP A 116 10.76 4.35 -8.68
C ASP A 116 10.02 3.43 -7.68
N LEU A 117 9.02 3.94 -6.96
CA LEU A 117 8.17 3.13 -6.10
C LEU A 117 7.29 2.15 -6.90
N VAL A 118 6.67 2.61 -7.99
CA VAL A 118 5.90 1.75 -8.91
C VAL A 118 6.78 0.63 -9.46
N LYS A 119 7.98 0.94 -9.93
CA LYS A 119 8.93 -0.09 -10.41
C LYS A 119 9.24 -1.14 -9.34
N GLN A 120 9.37 -0.75 -8.07
CA GLN A 120 9.60 -1.72 -6.98
C GLN A 120 8.38 -2.62 -6.79
N VAL A 121 7.17 -2.04 -6.77
CA VAL A 121 5.91 -2.79 -6.63
C VAL A 121 5.70 -3.75 -7.79
N GLU A 122 5.85 -3.29 -9.03
CA GLU A 122 5.70 -4.11 -10.24
C GLU A 122 6.74 -5.24 -10.31
N LYS A 123 8.02 -4.91 -10.06
CA LYS A 123 9.12 -5.89 -10.09
C LYS A 123 8.86 -7.07 -9.17
N ASN A 124 8.27 -6.81 -8.00
CA ASN A 124 7.98 -7.83 -7.00
C ASN A 124 6.54 -8.34 -7.06
N ARG A 125 5.73 -7.87 -8.03
CA ARG A 125 4.32 -8.25 -8.22
C ARG A 125 3.46 -8.03 -6.98
N PHE A 126 3.75 -6.97 -6.24
CA PHE A 126 2.97 -6.58 -5.07
C PHE A 126 1.63 -5.98 -5.49
N ALA A 127 0.61 -6.12 -4.64
CA ALA A 127 -0.76 -5.72 -4.93
C ALA A 127 -1.00 -4.21 -4.87
N GLY A 128 -0.01 -3.43 -4.44
CA GLY A 128 -0.08 -1.99 -4.29
C GLY A 128 0.96 -1.48 -3.30
N ILE A 129 0.68 -0.33 -2.70
CA ILE A 129 1.51 0.32 -1.69
C ILE A 129 0.62 0.84 -0.55
N ASN A 130 1.11 0.75 0.68
CA ASN A 130 0.57 1.45 1.83
C ASN A 130 1.48 2.64 2.16
N ILE A 131 0.92 3.85 2.26
CA ILE A 131 1.69 5.07 2.56
C ILE A 131 1.49 5.42 4.02
N ASP A 132 2.59 5.43 4.78
CA ASP A 132 2.62 5.71 6.20
C ASP A 132 3.54 6.91 6.47
N PHE A 133 3.07 8.08 6.04
CA PHE A 133 3.75 9.35 6.29
C PHE A 133 3.23 9.95 7.59
N GLU A 134 4.11 10.02 8.59
CA GLU A 134 3.82 10.54 9.92
C GLU A 134 4.59 11.85 10.19
N ALA A 135 4.16 12.59 11.21
CA ALA A 135 4.74 13.89 11.60
C ALA A 135 4.85 14.91 10.45
N VAL A 136 3.94 14.85 9.47
CA VAL A 136 3.88 15.81 8.35
C VAL A 136 3.55 17.21 8.88
N PRO A 137 4.37 18.24 8.60
CA PRO A 137 4.06 19.61 9.00
C PRO A 137 2.70 20.08 8.45
N GLU A 138 1.94 20.82 9.25
CA GLU A 138 0.63 21.34 8.83
C GLU A 138 0.73 22.21 7.57
N SER A 139 1.83 22.95 7.42
CA SER A 139 2.13 23.75 6.23
C SER A 139 2.21 22.94 4.94
N ASP A 140 2.45 21.64 5.03
CA ASP A 140 2.62 20.76 3.87
C ASP A 140 1.32 20.08 3.44
N ARG A 141 0.18 20.38 4.08
CA ARG A 141 -1.12 19.76 3.80
C ARG A 141 -1.49 19.74 2.30
N GLU A 142 -1.29 20.86 1.62
CA GLU A 142 -1.59 20.97 0.19
C GLU A 142 -0.62 20.13 -0.64
N ASN A 143 0.68 20.17 -0.32
CA ASN A 143 1.70 19.40 -1.01
C ASN A 143 1.52 17.89 -0.80
N LEU A 144 1.14 17.44 0.39
CA LEU A 144 0.76 16.05 0.66
C LEU A 144 -0.44 15.65 -0.20
N THR A 145 -1.49 16.46 -0.25
CA THR A 145 -2.68 16.18 -1.07
C THR A 145 -2.33 16.05 -2.55
N ASN A 146 -1.48 16.95 -3.07
CA ASN A 146 -1.05 16.92 -4.46
C ASN A 146 -0.14 15.71 -4.75
N PHE A 147 0.78 15.38 -3.84
CA PHE A 147 1.60 14.18 -3.92
C PHE A 147 0.73 12.91 -3.98
N MET A 148 -0.28 12.79 -3.10
CA MET A 148 -1.17 11.62 -3.08
C MET A 148 -2.03 11.50 -4.34
N LYS A 149 -2.47 12.63 -4.93
CA LYS A 149 -3.17 12.62 -6.23
C LYS A 149 -2.29 12.12 -7.37
N GLU A 150 -1.05 12.59 -7.43
CA GLU A 150 -0.07 12.14 -8.42
C GLU A 150 0.24 10.66 -8.24
N LEU A 151 0.56 10.24 -7.00
CA LEU A 151 0.79 8.85 -6.63
C LEU A 151 -0.37 7.96 -7.08
N THR A 152 -1.60 8.32 -6.74
CA THR A 152 -2.82 7.57 -7.12
C THR A 152 -2.97 7.48 -8.63
N THR A 153 -2.71 8.58 -9.35
CA THR A 153 -2.80 8.62 -10.81
C THR A 153 -1.81 7.66 -11.45
N VAL A 154 -0.56 7.67 -11.00
CA VAL A 154 0.48 6.78 -11.55
C VAL A 154 0.20 5.33 -11.17
N PHE A 155 -0.09 5.03 -9.90
CA PHE A 155 -0.32 3.64 -9.45
C PHE A 155 -1.51 2.95 -10.11
N HIS A 156 -2.53 3.69 -10.56
CA HIS A 156 -3.69 3.10 -11.25
C HIS A 156 -3.58 3.06 -12.78
N GLN A 157 -2.46 3.50 -13.36
CA GLN A 157 -2.16 3.31 -14.78
C GLN A 157 -1.52 1.94 -15.07
N HIS A 158 -1.05 1.26 -14.03
CA HIS A 158 -0.35 -0.02 -14.05
C HIS A 158 -1.21 -1.10 -13.39
#